data_AF-A0A2Z3GH34-F1
#
_entry.id   AF-A0A2Z3GH34-F1
#
_cell.length_a   1.000
_cell.length_b   1.000
_cell.length_c   1.000
_cell.angle_alpha   90.00
_cell.angle_beta   90.00
_cell.angle_gamma   90.00
#
_symmetry.space_group_name_H-M   'P 1'
#
loop_
_entity.id
_entity.type
_entity.pdbx_description
1 polymer ?
#
loop_
_entity_poly.entity_id
_entity_poly.type
_entity_poly.pdbx_seq_one_letter_code
_entity_poly.pdbx_strand_id
1 'polypeptide(L)'
;MRSSLLLLLAGALALPAAAQTPAVPAPVATALQKISAADFKAHVQYLADDRLRGRLPGTPGYQMAVDYVTAQFRKMGVRPAGENGGFTQKVRLRRAFVEPGAVLAYQPVGGPVVPLAYGSDATFYPNPGQAQVAAEAPLVFAGYGISAPELGYDDYAGLDARGKIVVLTRQSLRQFSDNKAYSA
;
A
#
# COMPACT_ATOMS: atom_id res chain seq x y z
N MET A 1 10.81 15.10 78.63
CA MET A 1 10.23 13.77 78.90
C MET A 1 9.30 13.41 77.75
N ARG A 2 9.55 12.27 77.07
CA ARG A 2 8.59 11.44 76.31
C ARG A 2 7.96 12.11 75.08
N SER A 3 8.06 11.65 73.83
CA SER A 3 8.22 10.31 73.26
C SER A 3 8.75 10.51 71.82
N SER A 4 9.87 9.91 71.39
CA SER A 4 10.01 8.51 70.96
C SER A 4 8.97 8.08 69.92
N LEU A 5 9.46 7.95 68.68
CA LEU A 5 9.50 6.67 67.97
C LEU A 5 8.13 6.13 67.51
N LEU A 6 7.68 6.50 66.30
CA LEU A 6 6.75 5.67 65.53
C LEU A 6 6.65 6.15 64.07
N LEU A 7 6.85 5.18 63.16
CA LEU A 7 6.60 5.19 61.71
C LEU A 7 7.70 5.71 60.77
N LEU A 8 8.88 5.12 60.98
CA LEU A 8 9.90 4.73 59.99
C LEU A 8 9.39 3.70 58.94
N LEU A 9 8.17 3.86 58.38
CA LEU A 9 7.59 2.85 57.47
C LEU A 9 6.79 3.45 56.30
N ALA A 10 7.35 4.45 55.63
CA ALA A 10 6.80 4.95 54.35
C ALA A 10 7.87 5.05 53.24
N GLY A 11 9.01 4.36 53.40
CA GLY A 11 10.19 4.51 52.53
C GLY A 11 10.41 3.41 51.48
N ALA A 12 9.50 2.44 51.30
CA ALA A 12 9.80 1.22 50.52
C ALA A 12 8.92 0.95 49.30
N LEU A 13 8.08 1.90 48.84
CA LEU A 13 7.24 1.73 47.64
C LEU A 13 7.43 2.89 46.65
N ALA A 14 8.69 3.16 46.31
CA ALA A 14 9.03 3.88 45.09
C ALA A 14 10.01 3.02 44.29
N LEU A 15 9.58 1.82 43.92
CA LEU A 15 10.16 1.14 42.77
C LEU A 15 9.87 2.07 41.59
N PRO A 16 10.88 2.66 40.93
CA PRO A 16 10.60 3.29 39.66
C PRO A 16 10.08 2.15 38.80
N ALA A 17 8.84 2.27 38.34
CA ALA A 17 8.39 1.65 37.11
C ALA A 17 9.26 2.25 35.99
N ALA A 18 10.55 1.89 35.97
CA ALA A 18 11.35 1.89 34.78
C ALA A 18 10.70 0.82 33.91
N ALA A 19 9.64 1.26 33.23
CA ALA A 19 8.99 0.55 32.15
C ALA A 19 10.10 -0.08 31.34
N GLN A 20 10.03 -1.41 31.19
CA GLN A 20 10.95 -2.18 30.39
C GLN A 20 10.85 -1.64 28.96
N THR A 21 11.64 -0.63 28.60
CA THR A 21 11.94 -0.35 27.20
C THR A 21 12.61 -1.62 26.71
N PRO A 22 11.98 -2.36 25.76
CA PRO A 22 12.53 -3.62 25.31
C PRO A 22 13.95 -3.36 24.82
N ALA A 23 14.92 -3.97 25.50
CA ALA A 23 16.33 -3.80 25.17
C ALA A 23 16.57 -4.47 23.82
N VAL A 24 16.92 -3.67 22.82
CA VAL A 24 17.32 -4.19 21.51
C VAL A 24 18.56 -5.08 21.71
N PRO A 25 18.55 -6.34 21.27
CA PRO A 25 19.71 -7.22 21.42
C PRO A 25 20.97 -6.55 20.84
N ALA A 26 22.09 -6.64 21.55
CA ALA A 26 23.34 -5.97 21.16
C ALA A 26 23.75 -6.22 19.69
N PRO A 27 23.63 -7.43 19.12
CA PRO A 27 23.91 -7.66 17.69
C PRO A 27 23.03 -6.83 16.75
N VAL A 28 21.75 -6.64 17.11
CA VAL A 28 20.79 -5.83 16.35
C VAL A 28 21.15 -4.35 16.48
N ALA A 29 21.48 -3.88 17.69
CA ALA A 29 21.91 -2.49 17.90
C ALA A 29 23.16 -2.15 17.08
N THR A 30 24.15 -3.05 17.03
CA THR A 30 25.35 -2.89 16.18
C THR A 30 25.01 -2.91 14.70
N ALA A 31 24.05 -3.72 14.25
CA ALA A 31 23.61 -3.74 12.86
C ALA A 31 22.90 -2.44 12.46
N LEU A 32 22.07 -1.88 13.35
CA LEU A 32 21.38 -0.60 13.11
C LEU A 32 22.36 0.56 12.93
N GLN A 33 23.49 0.55 13.64
CA GLN A 33 24.55 1.55 13.48
C GLN A 33 25.24 1.50 12.10
N LYS A 34 25.10 0.40 11.34
CA LYS A 34 25.64 0.30 9.98
C LYS A 34 24.71 0.89 8.92
N ILE A 35 23.49 1.28 9.28
CA ILE A 35 22.54 1.90 8.36
C ILE A 35 22.97 3.35 8.14
N SER A 36 23.27 3.70 6.90
CA SER A 36 23.71 5.03 6.49
C SER A 36 22.62 5.73 5.68
N ALA A 37 22.29 6.96 6.05
CA ALA A 37 21.40 7.82 5.27
C ALA A 37 21.98 8.10 3.87
N ALA A 38 23.31 8.16 3.75
CA ALA A 38 23.99 8.38 2.47
C ALA A 38 23.84 7.17 1.55
N ASP A 39 23.99 5.95 2.07
CA ASP A 39 23.82 4.72 1.29
C ASP A 39 22.36 4.56 0.83
N PHE A 40 21.41 4.82 1.74
CA PHE A 40 19.99 4.84 1.40
C PHE A 40 19.69 5.84 0.28
N LYS A 41 20.21 7.07 0.39
CA LYS A 41 20.05 8.11 -0.63
C LYS A 41 20.62 7.65 -1.97
N ALA A 42 21.80 7.03 -1.99
CA ALA A 42 22.42 6.54 -3.22
C ALA A 42 21.57 5.46 -3.92
N HIS A 43 20.99 4.53 -3.15
CA HIS A 43 20.06 3.52 -3.69
C HIS A 43 18.81 4.16 -4.30
N VAL A 44 18.19 5.11 -3.60
CA VAL A 44 17.00 5.83 -4.08
C VAL A 44 17.33 6.62 -5.34
N GLN A 45 18.45 7.34 -5.35
CA GLN A 45 18.88 8.14 -6.50
C GLN A 45 19.06 7.27 -7.74
N TYR A 46 19.72 6.11 -7.62
CA TYR A 46 19.87 5.21 -8.77
C TYR A 46 18.51 4.66 -9.25
N LEU A 47 17.68 4.15 -8.33
CA LEU A 47 16.42 3.48 -8.69
C LEU A 47 15.33 4.45 -9.17
N ALA A 48 15.51 5.75 -8.96
CA ALA A 48 14.65 6.82 -9.43
C ALA A 48 15.30 7.68 -10.54
N ASP A 49 16.47 7.29 -11.03
CA ASP A 49 17.21 8.02 -12.07
C ASP A 49 16.45 7.99 -13.40
N ASP A 50 16.45 9.13 -14.10
CA ASP A 50 15.78 9.31 -15.40
C ASP A 50 16.24 8.27 -16.45
N ARG A 51 17.46 7.76 -16.33
CA ARG A 51 18.00 6.70 -17.20
C ARG A 51 17.16 5.42 -17.16
N LEU A 52 16.50 5.12 -16.05
CA LEU A 52 15.62 3.96 -15.97
C LEU A 52 14.30 4.22 -16.72
N ARG A 53 13.88 5.49 -16.88
CA ARG A 53 12.62 5.87 -17.55
C ARG A 53 11.39 5.20 -16.93
N GLY A 54 11.44 4.93 -15.62
CA GLY A 54 10.47 4.16 -14.88
C GLY A 54 10.84 2.68 -14.72
N ARG A 55 10.05 1.94 -13.93
CA ARG A 55 10.31 0.53 -13.60
C ARG A 55 9.03 -0.29 -13.72
N LEU A 56 8.27 -0.09 -14.80
CA LEU A 56 7.13 -0.95 -15.08
C LEU A 56 7.61 -2.35 -15.49
N PRO A 57 6.95 -3.43 -15.05
CA PRO A 57 7.36 -4.78 -15.42
C PRO A 57 7.52 -4.98 -16.94
N GLY A 58 8.59 -5.66 -17.34
CA GLY A 58 8.89 -5.93 -18.75
C GLY A 58 9.47 -4.75 -19.55
N THR A 59 9.77 -3.62 -18.89
CA THR A 59 10.47 -2.48 -19.53
C THR A 59 12.00 -2.59 -19.37
N PRO A 60 12.80 -1.93 -20.23
CA PRO A 60 14.26 -1.87 -20.06
C PRO A 60 14.69 -1.31 -18.68
N GLY A 61 14.00 -0.28 -18.19
CA GLY A 61 14.25 0.30 -16.87
C GLY A 61 14.05 -0.66 -15.71
N TYR A 62 13.07 -1.56 -15.82
CA TYR A 62 12.87 -2.63 -14.84
C TYR A 62 14.05 -3.61 -14.85
N GLN A 63 14.57 -3.97 -16.01
CA GLN A 63 15.75 -4.85 -16.10
C GLN A 63 16.98 -4.21 -15.45
N MET A 64 17.22 -2.92 -15.69
CA MET A 64 18.31 -2.18 -15.02
C MET A 64 18.17 -2.21 -13.49
N ALA A 65 16.96 -2.07 -12.98
CA ALA A 65 16.69 -2.17 -11.55
C ALA A 65 16.95 -3.58 -10.99
N VAL A 66 16.55 -4.63 -11.73
CA VAL A 66 16.85 -6.03 -11.37
C VAL A 66 18.34 -6.27 -11.29
N ASP A 67 19.09 -5.79 -12.29
CA ASP A 67 20.55 -5.95 -12.36
C ASP A 67 21.23 -5.24 -11.20
N TYR A 68 20.78 -4.02 -10.88
CA TYR A 68 21.27 -3.24 -9.75
C TYR A 68 21.07 -3.95 -8.41
N VAL A 69 19.85 -4.40 -8.12
CA VAL A 69 19.53 -5.10 -6.86
C VAL A 69 20.31 -6.41 -6.76
N THR A 70 20.41 -7.16 -7.86
CA THR A 70 21.22 -8.39 -7.93
C THR A 70 22.69 -8.11 -7.63
N ALA A 71 23.25 -7.01 -8.16
CA ALA A 71 24.62 -6.61 -7.87
C ALA A 71 24.82 -6.24 -6.38
N GLN A 72 23.86 -5.53 -5.77
CA GLN A 72 23.90 -5.23 -4.33
C GLN A 72 23.84 -6.50 -3.48
N PHE A 73 22.96 -7.44 -3.82
CA PHE A 73 22.87 -8.74 -3.13
C PHE A 73 24.16 -9.54 -3.22
N ARG A 74 24.80 -9.59 -4.40
CA ARG A 74 26.12 -10.21 -4.55
C ARG A 74 27.17 -9.53 -3.68
N LYS A 75 27.21 -8.19 -3.67
CA LYS A 75 28.14 -7.42 -2.83
C LYS A 75 27.97 -7.70 -1.34
N MET A 76 26.73 -7.95 -0.90
CA MET A 76 26.40 -8.29 0.48
C MET A 76 26.60 -9.78 0.82
N GLY A 77 26.97 -10.63 -0.15
CA GLY A 77 27.13 -12.07 0.05
C GLY A 77 25.82 -12.83 0.19
N VAL A 78 24.69 -12.25 -0.23
CA VAL A 78 23.40 -12.94 -0.22
C VAL A 78 23.45 -14.11 -1.18
N ARG A 79 23.06 -15.29 -0.71
CA ARG A 79 22.96 -16.48 -1.55
C ARG A 79 21.72 -16.41 -2.43
N PRO A 80 21.82 -16.77 -3.72
CA PRO A 80 20.66 -16.83 -4.59
C PRO A 80 19.64 -17.87 -4.12
N ALA A 81 18.36 -17.58 -4.31
CA ALA A 81 17.24 -18.47 -3.97
C ALA A 81 16.14 -18.49 -5.05
N GLY A 82 16.45 -17.98 -6.24
CA GLY A 82 15.57 -17.97 -7.40
C GLY A 82 15.74 -19.21 -8.27
N GLU A 83 15.09 -19.16 -9.43
CA GLU A 83 15.11 -20.25 -10.41
C GLU A 83 16.54 -20.57 -10.88
N ASN A 84 16.83 -21.86 -11.06
CA ASN A 84 18.15 -22.35 -11.52
C ASN A 84 19.32 -21.87 -10.65
N GLY A 85 19.10 -21.61 -9.35
CA GLY A 85 20.13 -21.07 -8.46
C GLY A 85 20.49 -19.61 -8.74
N GLY A 86 19.61 -18.86 -9.41
CA GLY A 86 19.76 -17.43 -9.69
C GLY A 86 19.14 -16.53 -8.63
N PHE A 87 19.17 -15.22 -8.86
CA PHE A 87 18.56 -14.22 -7.96
C PHE A 87 17.12 -13.85 -8.36
N THR A 88 16.60 -14.39 -9.45
CA THR A 88 15.33 -13.99 -10.05
C THR A 88 14.34 -15.15 -10.12
N GLN A 89 13.05 -14.81 -10.09
CA GLN A 89 11.93 -15.72 -10.31
C GLN A 89 11.12 -15.22 -11.50
N LYS A 90 10.71 -16.11 -12.40
CA LYS A 90 9.87 -15.76 -13.53
C LYS A 90 8.41 -15.78 -13.10
N VAL A 91 7.70 -14.72 -13.45
CA VAL A 91 6.26 -14.60 -13.22
C VAL A 91 5.56 -14.33 -14.55
N ARG A 92 4.41 -14.97 -14.77
CA ARG A 92 3.56 -14.67 -15.92
C ARG A 92 2.75 -13.43 -15.61
N LEU A 93 2.98 -12.38 -16.38
CA LEU A 93 2.24 -11.13 -16.28
C LEU A 93 1.31 -10.98 -17.49
N ARG A 94 0.12 -10.46 -17.23
CA ARG A 94 -0.77 -10.00 -18.30
C ARG A 94 -0.74 -8.48 -18.33
N ARG A 95 -0.67 -7.94 -19.54
CA ARG A 95 -0.69 -6.50 -19.78
C ARG A 95 -1.98 -6.15 -20.47
N ALA A 96 -2.59 -5.06 -20.04
CA ALA A 96 -3.82 -4.53 -20.62
C ALA A 96 -3.64 -3.02 -20.78
N PHE A 97 -4.17 -2.50 -21.87
CA PHE A 97 -4.16 -1.08 -22.18
C PHE A 97 -5.54 -0.65 -22.63
N VAL A 98 -5.78 0.64 -22.52
CA VAL A 98 -6.97 1.27 -23.06
C VAL A 98 -6.61 1.71 -24.47
N GLU A 99 -7.32 1.18 -25.46
CA GLU A 99 -7.14 1.60 -26.84
C GLU A 99 -7.59 3.05 -27.04
N PRO A 100 -6.97 3.81 -27.97
CA PRO A 100 -7.47 5.12 -28.36
C PRO A 100 -8.95 5.05 -28.79
N GLY A 101 -9.75 6.03 -28.38
CA GLY A 101 -11.18 6.09 -28.71
C GLY A 101 -12.11 5.49 -27.66
N ALA A 102 -11.62 5.06 -26.50
CA ALA A 102 -12.46 4.78 -25.35
C ALA A 102 -13.24 6.04 -24.95
N VAL A 103 -14.57 5.91 -24.82
CA VAL A 103 -15.48 7.01 -24.49
C VAL A 103 -16.16 6.77 -23.15
N LEU A 104 -16.41 7.85 -22.42
CA LEU A 104 -17.23 7.84 -21.22
C LEU A 104 -18.16 9.05 -21.28
N ALA A 105 -19.42 8.82 -20.93
CA ALA A 105 -20.42 9.86 -20.79
C ALA A 105 -21.36 9.48 -19.64
N TYR A 106 -21.99 10.48 -19.06
CA TYR A 106 -23.08 10.28 -18.10
C TYR A 106 -24.27 11.12 -18.51
N GLN A 107 -25.46 10.72 -18.05
CA GLN A 107 -26.68 11.47 -18.29
C GLN A 107 -27.33 11.82 -16.95
N PRO A 108 -27.44 13.12 -16.59
CA PRO A 108 -28.29 13.55 -15.49
C PRO A 108 -29.75 13.20 -15.75
N VAL A 109 -30.52 12.96 -14.68
CA VAL A 109 -31.96 12.72 -14.80
C VAL A 109 -32.64 13.91 -15.47
N GLY A 110 -33.28 13.67 -16.62
CA GLY A 110 -33.95 14.72 -17.41
C GLY A 110 -32.99 15.66 -18.16
N GLY A 111 -31.68 15.41 -18.11
CA GLY A 111 -30.66 16.22 -18.78
C GLY A 111 -30.12 15.58 -20.08
N PRO A 112 -29.34 16.34 -20.86
CA PRO A 112 -28.64 15.80 -22.02
C PRO A 112 -27.49 14.88 -21.59
N VAL A 113 -27.02 14.03 -22.51
CA VAL A 113 -25.80 13.25 -22.32
C VAL A 113 -24.59 14.21 -22.25
N VAL A 114 -23.76 14.02 -21.23
CA VAL A 114 -22.55 14.80 -20.97
C VAL A 114 -21.32 13.92 -21.23
N PRO A 115 -20.54 14.16 -22.29
CA PRO A 115 -19.30 13.44 -22.53
C PRO A 115 -18.22 13.86 -21.52
N LEU A 116 -17.36 12.92 -21.13
CA LEU A 116 -16.18 13.16 -20.29
C LEU A 116 -14.91 13.05 -21.12
N ALA A 117 -14.08 14.09 -21.09
CA ALA A 117 -12.81 14.10 -21.81
C ALA A 117 -11.79 13.18 -21.12
N TYR A 118 -11.14 12.32 -21.92
CA TYR A 118 -10.08 11.46 -21.44
C TYR A 118 -8.88 12.29 -20.95
N GLY A 119 -8.36 11.96 -19.78
CA GLY A 119 -7.22 12.61 -19.16
C GLY A 119 -7.59 13.79 -18.25
N SER A 120 -8.46 14.70 -18.68
CA SER A 120 -8.89 15.83 -17.84
C SER A 120 -10.02 15.47 -16.89
N ASP A 121 -11.01 14.72 -17.37
CA ASP A 121 -12.24 14.46 -16.61
C ASP A 121 -12.29 13.01 -16.12
N ALA A 122 -11.78 12.07 -16.93
CA ALA A 122 -11.77 10.66 -16.61
C ALA A 122 -10.55 9.94 -17.17
N THR A 123 -10.14 8.88 -16.49
CA THR A 123 -9.18 7.90 -17.00
C THR A 123 -9.76 6.50 -16.84
N PHE A 124 -9.38 5.60 -17.72
CA PHE A 124 -9.84 4.21 -17.68
C PHE A 124 -8.76 3.32 -17.08
N TYR A 125 -9.18 2.37 -16.27
CA TYR A 125 -8.35 1.23 -15.92
C TYR A 125 -8.74 0.06 -16.82
N PRO A 126 -7.81 -0.53 -17.58
CA PRO A 126 -8.15 -1.58 -18.51
C PRO A 126 -8.54 -2.85 -17.74
N ASN A 127 -9.58 -3.54 -18.21
CA ASN A 127 -9.90 -4.87 -17.70
C ASN A 127 -8.97 -5.87 -18.38
N PRO A 128 -8.04 -6.53 -17.65
CA PRO A 128 -7.19 -7.51 -18.30
C PRO A 128 -8.04 -8.67 -18.83
N GLY A 129 -9.13 -9.04 -18.13
CA GLY A 129 -10.09 -10.12 -18.36
C GLY A 129 -10.80 -10.13 -19.70
N GLN A 130 -11.05 -8.96 -20.27
CA GLN A 130 -11.97 -8.77 -21.39
C GLN A 130 -11.33 -7.85 -22.42
N ALA A 131 -11.35 -8.28 -23.69
CA ALA A 131 -10.77 -7.50 -24.78
C ALA A 131 -11.59 -6.24 -25.10
N GLN A 132 -12.90 -6.28 -24.83
CA GLN A 132 -13.82 -5.17 -25.03
C GLN A 132 -14.78 -5.10 -23.85
N VAL A 133 -15.04 -3.88 -23.38
CA VAL A 133 -15.99 -3.60 -22.31
C VAL A 133 -16.91 -2.49 -22.79
N ALA A 134 -18.22 -2.75 -22.80
CA ALA A 134 -19.26 -1.76 -23.06
C ALA A 134 -20.31 -1.91 -21.97
N ALA A 135 -20.73 -0.79 -21.37
CA ALA A 135 -21.73 -0.78 -20.32
C ALA A 135 -22.55 0.51 -20.40
N GLU A 136 -23.87 0.35 -20.31
CA GLU A 136 -24.83 1.42 -20.15
C GLU A 136 -25.80 0.99 -19.06
N ALA A 137 -25.78 1.69 -17.93
CA ALA A 137 -26.61 1.34 -16.78
C ALA A 137 -26.74 2.53 -15.82
N PRO A 138 -27.77 2.54 -14.96
CA PRO A 138 -27.90 3.54 -13.91
C PRO A 138 -26.65 3.58 -13.01
N LEU A 139 -26.33 4.77 -12.51
CA LEU A 139 -25.28 4.96 -11.52
C LEU A 139 -25.84 4.73 -10.11
N VAL A 140 -25.02 4.18 -9.23
CA VAL A 140 -25.31 4.10 -7.80
C VAL A 140 -24.07 4.51 -7.00
N PHE A 141 -24.23 5.36 -6.01
CA PHE A 141 -23.12 5.81 -5.17
C PHE A 141 -23.03 4.94 -3.92
N ALA A 142 -21.88 4.28 -3.73
CA ALA A 142 -21.65 3.37 -2.59
C ALA A 142 -20.46 3.83 -1.74
N GLY A 143 -20.33 5.13 -1.48
CA GLY A 143 -19.33 5.65 -0.53
C GLY A 143 -17.90 5.24 -0.88
N TYR A 144 -17.31 4.36 -0.07
CA TYR A 144 -15.97 3.80 -0.25
C TYR A 144 -15.98 2.38 -0.86
N GLY A 145 -17.16 1.79 -1.01
CA GLY A 145 -17.36 0.45 -1.58
C GLY A 145 -16.92 -0.65 -0.62
N ILE A 146 -16.93 -0.40 0.68
CA ILE A 146 -16.51 -1.35 1.70
C ILE A 146 -17.73 -2.12 2.20
N SER A 147 -17.64 -3.45 2.19
CA SER A 147 -18.59 -4.33 2.86
C SER A 147 -17.83 -5.14 3.91
N ALA A 148 -18.03 -4.77 5.18
CA ALA A 148 -17.41 -5.40 6.36
C ALA A 148 -18.47 -5.53 7.47
N PRO A 149 -19.55 -6.31 7.25
CA PRO A 149 -20.64 -6.45 8.21
C PRO A 149 -20.18 -6.97 9.58
N GLU A 150 -19.10 -7.74 9.64
CA GLU A 150 -18.44 -8.20 10.86
C GLU A 150 -17.85 -7.06 11.71
N LEU A 151 -17.59 -5.90 11.10
CA LEU A 151 -17.17 -4.67 11.77
C LEU A 151 -18.31 -3.66 11.93
N GLY A 152 -19.54 -4.05 11.60
CA GLY A 152 -20.72 -3.17 11.63
C GLY A 152 -20.71 -2.07 10.57
N TYR A 153 -19.97 -2.25 9.46
CA TYR A 153 -19.87 -1.26 8.39
C TYR A 153 -20.14 -1.89 7.03
N ASP A 154 -21.08 -1.34 6.28
CA ASP A 154 -21.38 -1.80 4.92
C ASP A 154 -21.95 -0.66 4.06
N ASP A 155 -21.16 -0.16 3.12
CA ASP A 155 -21.58 0.88 2.16
C ASP A 155 -22.69 0.39 1.21
N TYR A 156 -22.89 -0.92 1.12
CA TYR A 156 -23.95 -1.53 0.31
C TYR A 156 -25.22 -1.83 1.10
N ALA A 157 -25.26 -1.58 2.42
CA ALA A 157 -26.44 -1.85 3.23
C ALA A 157 -27.65 -1.03 2.75
N GLY A 158 -28.72 -1.71 2.34
CA GLY A 158 -29.92 -1.08 1.80
C GLY A 158 -29.76 -0.52 0.37
N LEU A 159 -28.61 -0.73 -0.28
CA LEU A 159 -28.29 -0.24 -1.61
C LEU A 159 -28.53 -1.33 -2.66
N ASP A 160 -29.41 -1.06 -3.63
CA ASP A 160 -29.56 -1.95 -4.80
C ASP A 160 -28.48 -1.65 -5.83
N ALA A 161 -27.36 -2.40 -5.79
CA ALA A 161 -26.27 -2.28 -6.75
C ALA A 161 -26.39 -3.20 -7.97
N ARG A 162 -27.40 -4.09 -8.02
CA ARG A 162 -27.48 -5.11 -9.06
C ARG A 162 -27.73 -4.46 -10.42
N GLY A 163 -26.88 -4.79 -11.39
CA GLY A 163 -26.99 -4.28 -12.77
C GLY A 163 -26.69 -2.79 -12.93
N LYS A 164 -26.11 -2.13 -11.92
CA LYS A 164 -25.77 -0.71 -11.94
C LYS A 164 -24.27 -0.50 -12.02
N ILE A 165 -23.84 0.68 -12.48
CA ILE A 165 -22.45 1.10 -12.40
C ILE A 165 -22.24 1.76 -11.03
N VAL A 166 -21.38 1.16 -10.21
CA VAL A 166 -21.10 1.65 -8.86
C VAL A 166 -20.05 2.76 -8.90
N VAL A 167 -20.37 3.89 -8.30
CA VAL A 167 -19.50 5.05 -8.14
C VAL A 167 -18.98 5.08 -6.71
N LEU A 168 -17.65 5.13 -6.57
CA LEU A 168 -16.94 5.07 -5.30
C LEU A 168 -15.96 6.24 -5.18
N THR A 169 -15.65 6.61 -3.94
CA THR A 169 -14.57 7.53 -3.61
C THR A 169 -13.31 6.78 -3.20
N ARG A 170 -12.13 7.33 -3.51
CA ARG A 170 -10.83 6.68 -3.29
C ARG A 170 -10.27 6.78 -1.86
N GLN A 171 -10.98 7.38 -0.90
CA GLN A 171 -10.44 7.56 0.46
C GLN A 171 -10.77 6.37 1.37
N SER A 172 -9.98 6.18 2.43
CA SER A 172 -10.28 5.22 3.50
C SER A 172 -11.00 5.91 4.66
N LEU A 173 -11.87 5.18 5.35
CA LEU A 173 -12.50 5.67 6.57
C LEU A 173 -11.43 5.88 7.65
N ARG A 174 -11.36 7.09 8.22
CA ARG A 174 -10.56 7.39 9.42
C ARG A 174 -10.91 6.50 10.63
N GLN A 175 -12.03 5.78 10.57
CA GLN A 175 -12.56 4.96 11.66
C GLN A 175 -11.94 3.55 11.72
N PHE A 176 -11.35 3.07 10.64
CA PHE A 176 -10.48 1.89 10.70
C PHE A 176 -9.08 2.35 11.08
N SER A 177 -8.76 2.36 12.38
CA SER A 177 -7.37 2.47 12.82
C SER A 177 -6.54 1.42 12.07
N ASP A 178 -5.44 1.85 11.45
CA ASP A 178 -4.63 1.19 10.40
C ASP A 178 -4.31 -0.31 10.53
N ASN A 179 -4.65 -0.99 11.62
CA ASN A 179 -4.21 -2.35 11.92
C ASN A 179 -5.32 -3.42 12.09
N LYS A 180 -6.61 -3.10 11.97
CA LYS A 180 -7.66 -4.14 12.13
C LYS A 180 -8.06 -4.86 10.83
N ALA A 181 -7.81 -4.27 9.67
CA ALA A 181 -8.20 -4.86 8.38
C ALA A 181 -7.19 -5.88 7.81
N TYR A 182 -5.99 -5.99 8.40
CA TYR A 182 -4.90 -6.84 7.90
C TYR A 182 -4.54 -8.03 8.80
N SER A 183 -5.27 -8.24 9.91
CA SER A 183 -5.09 -9.42 10.77
C SER A 183 -6.16 -10.46 10.46
N ALA A 184 -5.91 -11.28 9.44
CA ALA A 184 -6.56 -12.57 9.24
C ALA A 184 -5.46 -13.63 9.04
#